data_AF-A0A5A9F0D3-F1
#
_entry.id   AF-A0A5A9F0D3-F1
#
_cell.length_a   1.000
_cell.length_b   1.000
_cell.length_c   1.000
_cell.angle_alpha   90.00
_cell.angle_beta   90.00
_cell.angle_gamma   90.00
#
_symmetry.space_group_name_H-M   'P 1'
#
loop_
_entity.id
_entity.type
_entity.pdbx_description
1 polymer ?
#
loop_
_entity_poly.entity_id
_entity_poly.type
_entity_poly.pdbx_seq_one_letter_code
_entity_poly.pdbx_strand_id
1 'polypeptide(L)'
;MRRRMAARILAGLTAGLAAGTVVAAANPARAEIAALVIGIDRYTRINPLQGAVNDARDISAALKSLGVKKLRLFIDGDAERSRIISAWRELIAETSSDSTLVLTFAGHGAQQPERVPGSEVDGMDEFLVLADFAPRGPGTAQRLTDDEIAVLLKEAAPRRVIFISDSCHSGTMTRGFDDRAGMLGTRAAKIDGAPVDRIEDDALPPPTRAALQAEADDQPHVTFFAAVAEHELAPEVMIDRKPRGALSWAFANALRGQADRDGDGIVTKGELEAHIRSAVRMALEGKQHPQVQPRGRGEVPLIDPVATKPKPPSLLPAAGPIPLRILGKPAAVKTLASGLSGIEMAGKTDPALVWDSATGEVVSSMGDVLASIAGDPMSPETRRRVQGVVDKWSLVVRVKAAAQDRPLALALEPGDRNYRQGETVSLDIRGNSGTYFTLINLAADGTVNYLYPLAERSDPAQIPKGGPYRLALTVEPPFGADHFLAIASPKPMAALQRDLAALDGKPAAGEVATLLTKHLTGQPVEFGIHGVYSTGR
;
A
#
# COMPACT_ATOMS: atom_id res chain seq x y z
N MET A 1 87.12 23.99 -22.74
CA MET A 1 87.78 23.97 -21.41
C MET A 1 87.33 25.21 -20.65
N ARG A 2 86.98 25.03 -19.36
CA ARG A 2 86.72 26.06 -18.32
C ARG A 2 85.26 26.43 -17.99
N ARG A 3 85.03 26.28 -16.68
CA ARG A 3 83.83 26.38 -15.85
C ARG A 3 83.30 27.81 -15.69
N ARG A 4 81.97 27.90 -15.63
CA ARG A 4 81.08 28.56 -14.64
C ARG A 4 81.53 29.82 -13.86
N MET A 5 80.51 30.70 -13.75
CA MET A 5 80.02 31.48 -12.60
C MET A 5 80.80 32.71 -12.16
N ALA A 6 80.17 33.89 -12.19
CA ALA A 6 79.32 34.41 -11.11
C ALA A 6 78.81 35.83 -11.43
N ALA A 7 77.56 36.14 -11.06
CA ALA A 7 77.16 37.47 -10.59
C ALA A 7 75.83 37.35 -9.82
N ARG A 8 75.88 37.67 -8.52
CA ARG A 8 74.74 37.80 -7.60
C ARG A 8 74.29 39.26 -7.61
N ILE A 9 72.97 39.51 -7.68
CA ILE A 9 72.35 40.72 -7.10
C ILE A 9 71.07 40.29 -6.37
N LEU A 10 70.97 40.77 -5.13
CA LEU A 10 69.89 40.60 -4.15
C LEU A 10 68.62 41.34 -4.60
N ALA A 11 67.45 40.70 -4.53
CA ALA A 11 66.15 41.39 -4.57
C ALA A 11 65.24 40.75 -3.52
N GLY A 12 64.67 41.59 -2.65
CA GLY A 12 63.87 41.20 -1.48
C GLY A 12 62.55 40.55 -1.85
N LEU A 13 62.17 39.51 -1.08
CA LEU A 13 60.83 38.95 -1.10
C LEU A 13 59.89 39.83 -0.26
N THR A 14 58.90 40.43 -0.92
CA THR A 14 57.64 40.84 -0.29
C THR A 14 56.67 39.65 -0.33
N ALA A 15 56.33 39.11 0.84
CA ALA A 15 55.31 38.08 0.98
C ALA A 15 53.91 38.71 0.89
N GLY A 16 53.23 38.53 -0.25
CA GLY A 16 51.80 38.82 -0.36
C GLY A 16 50.99 37.58 -0.01
N LEU A 17 50.31 37.60 1.13
CA LEU A 17 49.29 36.60 1.49
C LEU A 17 48.07 36.79 0.59
N ALA A 18 47.87 35.92 -0.38
CA ALA A 18 46.58 35.80 -1.07
C ALA A 18 45.63 35.00 -0.16
N ALA A 19 44.78 35.69 0.60
CA ALA A 19 43.69 35.07 1.32
C ALA A 19 42.61 34.63 0.31
N GLY A 20 42.68 33.37 -0.12
CA GLY A 20 41.60 32.75 -0.87
C GLY A 20 40.40 32.53 0.05
N THR A 21 39.38 33.37 -0.07
CA THR A 21 38.06 33.11 0.48
C THR A 21 37.46 31.88 -0.21
N VAL A 22 37.55 30.72 0.45
CA VAL A 22 36.72 29.57 0.14
C VAL A 22 35.30 29.93 0.60
N VAL A 23 34.47 30.41 -0.33
CA VAL A 23 33.02 30.46 -0.11
C VAL A 23 32.56 29.01 -0.12
N ALA A 24 32.45 28.39 1.06
CA ALA A 24 31.68 27.18 1.20
C ALA A 24 30.25 27.52 0.79
N ALA A 25 29.80 27.00 -0.36
CA ALA A 25 28.39 27.05 -0.71
C ALA A 25 27.63 26.38 0.44
N ALA A 26 26.89 27.18 1.22
CA ALA A 26 25.97 26.64 2.20
C ALA A 26 24.96 25.82 1.41
N ASN A 27 24.95 24.50 1.62
CA ASN A 27 23.81 23.70 1.18
C ASN A 27 22.55 24.35 1.77
N PRO A 28 21.50 24.62 0.97
CA PRO A 28 20.28 25.17 1.51
C PRO A 28 19.84 24.28 2.67
N ALA A 29 19.56 24.91 3.82
CA ALA A 29 19.03 24.20 4.97
C ALA A 29 17.72 23.54 4.55
N ARG A 30 17.69 22.21 4.61
CA ARG A 30 16.55 21.39 4.18
C ARG A 30 15.37 21.64 5.13
N ALA A 31 14.15 21.70 4.60
CA ALA A 31 12.95 21.95 5.38
C ALA A 31 12.79 20.89 6.49
N GLU A 32 12.58 21.33 7.73
CA GLU A 32 12.39 20.43 8.86
C GLU A 32 11.10 19.62 8.69
N ILE A 33 11.14 18.33 9.06
CA ILE A 33 9.95 17.48 9.16
C ILE A 33 9.62 17.30 10.64
N ALA A 34 8.36 17.51 10.99
CA ALA A 34 7.81 17.19 12.31
C ALA A 34 6.51 16.40 12.17
N ALA A 35 6.16 15.59 13.17
CA ALA A 35 5.07 14.64 13.01
C ALA A 35 4.21 14.43 14.27
N LEU A 36 2.91 14.27 14.04
CA LEU A 36 1.90 13.81 14.98
C LEU A 36 1.31 12.49 14.47
N VAL A 37 1.58 11.41 15.18
CA VAL A 37 1.23 10.04 14.78
C VAL A 37 0.27 9.45 15.81
N ILE A 38 -0.91 9.03 15.37
CA ILE A 38 -2.00 8.55 16.22
C ILE A 38 -2.42 7.15 15.74
N GLY A 39 -2.50 6.18 16.66
CA GLY A 39 -2.96 4.83 16.39
C GLY A 39 -3.77 4.25 17.54
N ILE A 40 -5.01 3.84 17.31
CA ILE A 40 -5.92 3.42 18.39
C ILE A 40 -6.50 2.04 18.06
N ASP A 41 -6.13 1.04 18.86
CA ASP A 41 -6.70 -0.31 18.79
C ASP A 41 -7.73 -0.53 19.90
N ARG A 42 -7.47 0.03 21.07
CA ARG A 42 -8.28 -0.18 22.27
C ARG A 42 -9.28 0.95 22.46
N TYR A 43 -10.54 0.62 22.26
CA TYR A 43 -11.68 1.48 22.55
C TYR A 43 -12.45 0.95 23.76
N THR A 44 -12.98 1.84 24.60
CA THR A 44 -13.73 1.43 25.79
C THR A 44 -15.16 0.99 25.48
N ARG A 45 -15.79 1.55 24.44
CA ARG A 45 -17.20 1.31 24.09
C ARG A 45 -17.43 0.91 22.63
N ILE A 46 -16.43 1.12 21.79
CA ILE A 46 -16.44 0.74 20.37
C ILE A 46 -15.74 -0.62 20.22
N ASN A 47 -16.06 -1.36 19.15
CA ASN A 47 -15.33 -2.57 18.82
C ASN A 47 -13.81 -2.29 18.75
N PRO A 48 -12.94 -3.21 19.22
CA PRO A 48 -11.51 -3.02 19.14
C PRO A 48 -11.00 -3.24 17.72
N LEU A 49 -9.83 -2.66 17.44
CA LEU A 49 -8.97 -2.95 16.29
C LEU A 49 -7.71 -3.68 16.75
N GLN A 50 -6.88 -4.12 15.81
CA GLN A 50 -5.66 -4.89 16.08
C GLN A 50 -4.42 -4.35 15.39
N GLY A 51 -4.58 -3.49 14.37
CA GLY A 51 -3.52 -3.02 13.49
C GLY A 51 -3.20 -1.54 13.56
N ALA A 52 -4.06 -0.71 14.13
CA ALA A 52 -3.84 0.74 14.17
C ALA A 52 -2.63 1.13 15.01
N VAL A 53 -2.37 0.44 16.14
CA VAL A 53 -1.15 0.69 16.93
C VAL A 53 0.09 0.16 16.20
N ASN A 54 -0.02 -0.95 15.46
CA ASN A 54 1.09 -1.47 14.64
C ASN A 54 1.49 -0.48 13.54
N ASP A 55 0.51 0.20 12.96
CA ASP A 55 0.70 1.22 11.93
C ASP A 55 1.36 2.47 12.48
N ALA A 56 0.84 3.03 13.57
CA ALA A 56 1.41 4.20 14.23
C ALA A 56 2.87 3.95 14.67
N ARG A 57 3.17 2.76 15.19
CA ARG A 57 4.55 2.37 15.52
C ARG A 57 5.44 2.26 14.30
N ASP A 58 4.93 1.71 13.19
CA ASP A 58 5.71 1.52 11.96
C ASP A 58 6.06 2.85 11.28
N ILE A 59 5.07 3.74 11.16
CA ILE A 59 5.24 5.10 10.65
C ILE A 59 6.20 5.88 11.56
N SER A 60 6.04 5.80 12.89
CA SER A 60 6.95 6.46 13.83
C SER A 60 8.40 5.98 13.67
N ALA A 61 8.61 4.68 13.50
CA ALA A 61 9.94 4.11 13.26
C ALA A 61 10.53 4.57 11.92
N ALA A 62 9.72 4.65 10.86
CA ALA A 62 10.15 5.15 9.56
C ALA A 62 10.55 6.64 9.63
N LEU A 63 9.73 7.49 10.25
CA LEU A 63 10.03 8.92 10.46
C LEU A 63 11.31 9.12 11.29
N LYS A 64 11.49 8.36 12.38
CA LYS A 64 12.73 8.41 13.19
C LYS A 64 13.96 8.02 12.38
N SER A 65 13.82 7.05 11.47
CA SER A 65 14.90 6.62 10.58
C SER A 65 15.30 7.70 9.56
N LEU A 66 14.39 8.64 9.24
CA LEU A 66 14.66 9.86 8.47
C LEU A 66 15.30 10.98 9.30
N GLY A 67 15.49 10.78 10.61
CA GLY A 67 16.03 11.79 11.50
C GLY A 67 15.00 12.79 12.04
N VAL A 68 13.69 12.51 11.90
CA VAL A 68 12.62 13.34 12.49
C VAL A 68 12.75 13.33 14.01
N LYS A 69 13.08 14.49 14.59
CA LYS A 69 13.26 14.67 16.04
C LYS A 69 11.99 15.11 16.75
N LYS A 70 11.19 15.96 16.10
CA LYS A 70 9.92 16.48 16.63
C LYS A 70 8.79 15.52 16.24
N LEU A 71 8.65 14.46 17.03
CA LEU A 71 7.63 13.43 16.81
C LEU A 71 6.81 13.24 18.08
N ARG A 72 5.49 13.39 17.97
CA ARG A 72 4.52 13.04 19.02
C ARG A 72 3.79 11.78 18.59
N LEU A 73 3.79 10.76 19.45
CA LEU A 73 3.13 9.47 19.21
C LEU A 73 2.07 9.26 20.28
N PHE A 74 0.82 9.11 19.85
CA PHE A 74 -0.31 8.79 20.72
C PHE A 74 -0.86 7.41 20.34
N ILE A 75 -0.95 6.52 21.32
CA ILE A 75 -1.46 5.16 21.12
C ILE A 75 -2.55 4.84 22.14
N ASP A 76 -3.62 4.18 21.68
CA ASP A 76 -4.75 3.79 22.53
C ASP A 76 -5.22 4.95 23.45
N GLY A 77 -5.36 4.71 24.75
CA GLY A 77 -5.82 5.69 25.75
C GLY A 77 -4.94 6.93 25.90
N ASP A 78 -3.74 6.99 25.29
CA ASP A 78 -2.99 8.25 25.24
C ASP A 78 -3.61 9.27 24.28
N ALA A 79 -4.37 8.81 23.29
CA ALA A 79 -4.96 9.62 22.22
C ALA A 79 -6.21 10.38 22.68
N GLU A 80 -6.06 11.24 23.68
CA GLU A 80 -7.11 12.15 24.15
C GLU A 80 -7.21 13.39 23.25
N ARG A 81 -8.43 13.86 22.98
CA ARG A 81 -8.68 15.03 22.11
C ARG A 81 -7.86 16.26 22.53
N SER A 82 -7.87 16.60 23.81
CA SER A 82 -7.19 17.78 24.35
C SER A 82 -5.66 17.71 24.14
N ARG A 83 -5.08 16.53 24.36
CA ARG A 83 -3.64 16.26 24.19
C ARG A 83 -3.24 16.30 22.72
N ILE A 84 -4.06 15.74 21.82
CA ILE A 84 -3.82 15.75 20.38
C ILE A 84 -3.80 17.19 19.84
N ILE A 85 -4.83 17.99 20.16
CA ILE A 85 -4.94 19.39 19.73
C ILE A 85 -3.75 20.21 20.26
N SER A 86 -3.41 20.02 21.54
CA SER A 86 -2.28 20.73 22.17
C SER A 86 -0.96 20.34 21.50
N ALA A 87 -0.72 19.05 21.27
CA ALA A 87 0.49 18.55 20.61
C ALA A 87 0.63 19.07 19.17
N TRP A 88 -0.46 19.19 18.42
CA TRP A 88 -0.43 19.77 17.07
C TRP A 88 0.02 21.24 17.10
N ARG A 89 -0.57 22.04 17.99
CA ARG A 89 -0.23 23.46 18.15
C ARG A 89 1.19 23.66 18.69
N GLU A 90 1.67 22.80 19.57
CA GLU A 90 3.06 22.77 20.01
C GLU A 90 4.01 22.52 18.83
N LEU A 91 3.72 21.54 17.96
CA LEU A 91 4.54 21.27 16.78
C LEU A 91 4.58 22.48 15.83
N ILE A 92 3.46 23.18 15.64
CA ILE A 92 3.42 24.43 14.87
C ILE A 92 4.33 25.48 15.52
N ALA A 93 4.26 25.68 16.83
CA ALA A 93 5.08 26.65 17.55
C ALA A 93 6.58 26.29 17.56
N GLU A 94 6.91 25.00 17.56
CA GLU A 94 8.29 24.51 17.59
C GLU A 94 8.97 24.53 16.22
N THR A 95 8.23 24.59 15.11
CA THR A 95 8.77 24.44 13.75
C THR A 95 8.79 25.76 12.97
N SER A 96 9.65 25.86 11.96
CA SER A 96 9.69 27.02 11.06
C SER A 96 8.54 26.98 10.04
N SER A 97 8.25 28.13 9.42
CA SER A 97 7.14 28.27 8.46
C SER A 97 7.32 27.49 7.15
N ASP A 98 8.54 27.08 6.82
CA ASP A 98 8.89 26.26 5.64
C ASP A 98 8.93 24.74 5.93
N SER A 99 8.65 24.35 7.18
CA SER A 99 8.63 22.94 7.60
C SER A 99 7.51 22.13 6.93
N THR A 100 7.68 20.81 6.91
CA THR A 100 6.61 19.85 6.60
C THR A 100 6.09 19.23 7.90
N LEU A 101 4.79 19.34 8.14
CA LEU A 101 4.10 18.64 9.23
C LEU A 101 3.43 17.36 8.68
N VAL A 102 3.66 16.24 9.35
CA VAL A 102 3.02 14.96 9.04
C VAL A 102 1.99 14.65 10.12
N LEU A 103 0.72 14.58 9.74
CA LEU A 103 -0.35 14.08 10.60
C LEU A 103 -0.75 12.71 10.11
N THR A 104 -0.73 11.69 10.97
CA THR A 104 -1.26 10.37 10.62
C THR A 104 -2.25 9.90 11.66
N PHE A 105 -3.39 9.39 11.21
CA PHE A 105 -4.38 8.75 12.04
C PHE A 105 -4.67 7.34 11.53
N ALA A 106 -4.53 6.34 12.39
CA ALA A 106 -4.99 4.99 12.19
C ALA A 106 -6.00 4.64 13.30
N GLY A 107 -7.21 4.24 12.93
CA GLY A 107 -8.25 3.93 13.90
C GLY A 107 -9.64 4.02 13.28
N HIS A 108 -10.64 4.10 14.14
CA HIS A 108 -12.03 4.20 13.74
C HIS A 108 -12.42 5.58 13.20
N GLY A 109 -13.19 5.57 12.11
CA GLY A 109 -14.00 6.70 11.66
C GLY A 109 -15.49 6.43 11.89
N ALA A 110 -16.27 7.50 11.92
CA ALA A 110 -17.73 7.46 12.01
C ALA A 110 -18.31 8.74 11.39
N GLN A 111 -19.63 8.77 11.27
CA GLN A 111 -20.37 9.93 10.77
C GLN A 111 -21.60 10.17 11.63
N GLN A 112 -22.17 11.36 11.55
CA GLN A 112 -23.42 11.72 12.22
C GLN A 112 -24.18 12.70 11.35
N PRO A 113 -25.48 12.94 11.59
CA PRO A 113 -26.17 14.07 10.97
C PRO A 113 -25.43 15.38 11.24
N GLU A 114 -25.39 16.23 10.23
CA GLU A 114 -24.71 17.53 10.28
C GLU A 114 -25.11 18.33 11.54
N ARG A 115 -24.13 18.95 12.18
CA ARG A 115 -24.35 19.77 13.37
C ARG A 115 -24.93 21.13 13.03
N VAL A 116 -24.73 21.60 11.79
CA VAL A 116 -25.27 22.86 11.28
C VAL A 116 -26.03 22.58 9.99
N PRO A 117 -27.36 22.78 9.96
CA PRO A 117 -28.15 22.46 8.77
C PRO A 117 -27.64 23.15 7.49
N GLY A 118 -27.39 22.35 6.45
CA GLY A 118 -26.88 22.76 5.16
C GLY A 118 -25.39 23.11 5.14
N SER A 119 -24.59 22.69 6.13
CA SER A 119 -23.13 22.77 6.04
C SER A 119 -22.57 21.72 5.10
N GLU A 120 -23.17 20.54 5.09
CA GLU A 120 -22.67 19.39 4.34
C GLU A 120 -23.56 19.02 3.14
N VAL A 121 -22.92 18.55 2.06
CA VAL A 121 -23.62 18.25 0.80
C VAL A 121 -24.55 17.05 0.94
N ASP A 122 -24.14 16.05 1.71
CA ASP A 122 -24.92 14.85 2.01
C ASP A 122 -25.66 14.93 3.37
N GLY A 123 -25.43 16.02 4.11
CA GLY A 123 -26.03 16.29 5.42
C GLY A 123 -25.40 15.49 6.56
N MET A 124 -24.16 15.03 6.43
CA MET A 124 -23.45 14.24 7.43
C MET A 124 -22.10 14.86 7.79
N ASP A 125 -21.79 14.99 9.08
CA ASP A 125 -20.43 15.31 9.52
C ASP A 125 -19.63 14.02 9.75
N GLU A 126 -18.38 13.97 9.31
CA GLU A 126 -17.44 12.91 9.64
C GLU A 126 -16.61 13.22 10.89
N PHE A 127 -16.21 12.15 11.58
CA PHE A 127 -15.27 12.30 12.68
C PHE A 127 -14.38 11.07 12.88
N LEU A 128 -13.18 11.36 13.38
CA LEU A 128 -12.22 10.37 13.85
C LEU A 128 -12.52 10.04 15.31
N VAL A 129 -12.65 8.75 15.60
CA VAL A 129 -13.05 8.24 16.92
C VAL A 129 -11.82 8.04 17.80
N LEU A 130 -11.81 8.63 18.99
CA LEU A 130 -10.72 8.48 19.97
C LEU A 130 -11.03 7.39 21.01
N ALA A 131 -10.02 7.00 21.79
CA ALA A 131 -10.05 5.78 22.61
C ALA A 131 -11.21 5.71 23.61
N ASP A 132 -11.53 6.85 24.25
CA ASP A 132 -12.59 6.96 25.26
C ASP A 132 -13.90 7.54 24.73
N PHE A 133 -14.10 7.47 23.41
CA PHE A 133 -15.34 7.88 22.79
C PHE A 133 -16.55 7.09 23.30
N ALA A 134 -17.63 7.82 23.57
CA ALA A 134 -18.96 7.26 23.79
C ALA A 134 -19.99 8.10 23.02
N PRO A 135 -21.03 7.48 22.45
CA PRO A 135 -22.04 8.19 21.66
C PRO A 135 -23.03 9.00 22.51
N ARG A 136 -22.86 9.03 23.85
CA ARG A 136 -23.68 9.81 24.76
C ARG A 136 -22.87 10.45 25.90
N GLY A 137 -23.21 11.68 26.26
CA GLY A 137 -22.67 12.38 27.44
C GLY A 137 -21.23 12.86 27.24
N PRO A 138 -20.43 13.04 28.31
CA PRO A 138 -19.10 13.65 28.20
C PRO A 138 -18.11 12.93 27.26
N GLY A 139 -18.28 11.62 27.06
CA GLY A 139 -17.45 10.84 26.14
C GLY A 139 -17.63 11.20 24.67
N THR A 140 -18.70 11.91 24.30
CA THR A 140 -18.92 12.40 22.93
C THR A 140 -17.85 13.40 22.50
N ALA A 141 -17.18 14.05 23.45
CA ALA A 141 -16.07 14.95 23.19
C ALA A 141 -14.77 14.22 22.82
N GLN A 142 -14.69 12.88 22.92
CA GLN A 142 -13.49 12.13 22.53
C GLN A 142 -13.53 11.75 21.05
N ARG A 143 -13.59 12.76 20.19
CA ARG A 143 -13.56 12.65 18.72
C ARG A 143 -12.91 13.89 18.10
N LEU A 144 -12.46 13.78 16.86
CA LEU A 144 -12.06 14.95 16.05
C LEU A 144 -13.00 15.02 14.85
N THR A 145 -13.82 16.07 14.77
CA THR A 145 -14.66 16.30 13.59
C THR A 145 -13.80 16.82 12.44
N ASP A 146 -14.24 16.57 11.22
CA ASP A 146 -13.78 17.20 9.98
C ASP A 146 -13.58 18.73 10.10
N ASP A 147 -14.58 19.47 10.59
CA ASP A 147 -14.56 20.89 10.93
C ASP A 147 -13.31 21.27 11.78
N GLU A 148 -13.07 20.51 12.85
CA GLU A 148 -11.97 20.76 13.77
C GLU A 148 -10.63 20.43 13.11
N ILE A 149 -10.57 19.33 12.36
CA ILE A 149 -9.39 18.94 11.60
C ILE A 149 -9.07 20.03 10.56
N ALA A 150 -10.06 20.55 9.85
CA ALA A 150 -9.88 21.62 8.87
C ALA A 150 -9.29 22.88 9.51
N VAL A 151 -9.73 23.26 10.71
CA VAL A 151 -9.13 24.36 11.49
C VAL A 151 -7.68 24.06 11.85
N LEU A 152 -7.38 22.87 12.39
CA LEU A 152 -6.01 22.49 12.75
C LEU A 152 -5.07 22.50 11.54
N LEU A 153 -5.53 22.02 10.39
CA LEU A 153 -4.77 22.05 9.14
C LEU A 153 -4.54 23.49 8.65
N LYS A 154 -5.55 24.37 8.79
CA LYS A 154 -5.45 25.79 8.44
C LYS A 154 -4.48 26.55 9.35
N GLU A 155 -4.46 26.24 10.66
CA GLU A 155 -3.52 26.80 11.64
C GLU A 155 -2.05 26.50 11.30
N ALA A 156 -1.76 25.42 10.57
CA ALA A 156 -0.39 25.06 10.20
C ALA A 156 0.20 25.94 9.09
N ALA A 157 -0.63 26.65 8.31
CA ALA A 157 -0.17 27.49 7.20
C ALA A 157 0.88 28.52 7.67
N PRO A 158 1.93 28.79 6.87
CA PRO A 158 2.16 28.32 5.50
C PRO A 158 2.96 27.01 5.41
N ARG A 159 3.11 26.24 6.50
CA ARG A 159 3.82 24.94 6.48
C ARG A 159 3.12 23.98 5.54
N ARG A 160 3.88 23.09 4.91
CA ARG A 160 3.28 21.96 4.16
C ARG A 160 2.72 20.96 5.16
N VAL A 161 1.57 20.37 4.85
CA VAL A 161 0.97 19.31 5.66
C VAL A 161 0.76 18.07 4.81
N ILE A 162 1.21 16.92 5.30
CA ILE A 162 0.84 15.60 4.78
C ILE A 162 -0.10 14.99 5.81
N PHE A 163 -1.36 14.79 5.44
CA PHE A 163 -2.34 14.12 6.29
C PHE A 163 -2.66 12.73 5.74
N ILE A 164 -2.40 11.69 6.53
CA ILE A 164 -2.75 10.30 6.21
C ILE A 164 -3.85 9.86 7.17
N SER A 165 -5.06 9.63 6.67
CA SER A 165 -6.17 9.06 7.45
C SER A 165 -6.49 7.66 6.98
N ASP A 166 -6.03 6.68 7.76
CA ASP A 166 -6.33 5.28 7.58
C ASP A 166 -7.50 4.90 8.50
N SER A 167 -8.69 5.38 8.13
CA SER A 167 -9.96 5.19 8.81
C SER A 167 -11.09 5.08 7.78
N CYS A 168 -12.29 4.66 8.21
CA CYS A 168 -13.52 4.74 7.40
C CYS A 168 -14.73 4.91 8.34
N HIS A 169 -15.86 5.42 7.86
CA HIS A 169 -17.06 5.67 8.68
C HIS A 169 -18.18 4.68 8.36
N SER A 170 -18.57 4.61 7.09
CA SER A 170 -19.62 3.72 6.59
C SER A 170 -19.29 3.25 5.18
N GLY A 171 -20.08 2.34 4.61
CA GLY A 171 -19.86 1.84 3.25
C GLY A 171 -19.98 0.32 3.11
N THR A 172 -19.62 -0.16 1.92
CA THR A 172 -19.59 -1.59 1.59
C THR A 172 -18.20 -1.99 1.09
N MET A 173 -17.91 -3.29 1.11
CA MET A 173 -16.67 -3.78 0.49
C MET A 173 -16.87 -3.91 -1.02
N THR A 174 -15.89 -3.47 -1.83
CA THR A 174 -15.95 -3.56 -3.31
C THR A 174 -16.18 -4.99 -3.80
N ARG A 175 -15.65 -5.98 -3.07
CA ARG A 175 -15.93 -7.41 -3.25
C ARG A 175 -16.22 -8.05 -1.91
N GLY A 176 -17.22 -8.93 -1.88
CA GLY A 176 -17.71 -9.60 -0.67
C GLY A 176 -16.63 -10.29 0.16
N PHE A 177 -16.93 -10.48 1.43
CA PHE A 177 -16.07 -11.18 2.38
C PHE A 177 -16.65 -12.57 2.68
N ASP A 178 -15.77 -13.53 2.95
CA ASP A 178 -16.13 -14.91 3.28
C ASP A 178 -15.68 -15.26 4.71
N ASP A 179 -16.64 -15.60 5.57
CA ASP A 179 -16.41 -15.88 6.99
C ASP A 179 -15.43 -17.01 7.27
N ARG A 180 -15.16 -17.89 6.30
CA ARG A 180 -14.15 -18.95 6.41
C ARG A 180 -12.74 -18.36 6.56
N ALA A 181 -12.48 -17.19 5.99
CA ALA A 181 -11.18 -16.52 6.02
C ALA A 181 -10.85 -15.83 7.36
N GLY A 182 -11.87 -15.48 8.17
CA GLY A 182 -11.68 -14.87 9.49
C GLY A 182 -11.13 -13.43 9.45
N MET A 183 -11.97 -12.47 9.05
CA MET A 183 -11.58 -11.04 8.96
C MET A 183 -11.18 -10.49 10.33
N LEU A 184 -10.15 -9.63 10.35
CA LEU A 184 -9.77 -8.90 11.57
C LEU A 184 -10.78 -7.80 11.94
N GLY A 185 -11.51 -7.28 10.95
CA GLY A 185 -12.51 -6.23 11.10
C GLY A 185 -12.39 -5.16 10.02
N THR A 186 -13.19 -4.10 10.15
CA THR A 186 -13.04 -2.88 9.36
C THR A 186 -12.85 -1.69 10.29
N ARG A 187 -12.32 -0.59 9.78
CA ARG A 187 -12.09 0.65 10.53
C ARG A 187 -13.33 1.51 10.70
N ALA A 188 -14.53 0.99 10.46
CA ALA A 188 -15.80 1.66 10.74
C ALA A 188 -16.20 1.40 12.21
N ALA A 189 -16.50 2.46 12.95
CA ALA A 189 -16.87 2.35 14.36
C ALA A 189 -18.21 1.63 14.52
N LYS A 190 -18.26 0.64 15.42
CA LYS A 190 -19.49 -0.08 15.77
C LYS A 190 -19.66 -0.24 17.27
N ILE A 191 -20.91 -0.18 17.72
CA ILE A 191 -21.35 -0.51 19.08
C ILE A 191 -22.35 -1.65 18.96
N ASP A 192 -22.08 -2.77 19.64
CA ASP A 192 -22.91 -3.97 19.58
C ASP A 192 -23.24 -4.44 18.14
N GLY A 193 -22.30 -4.23 17.21
CA GLY A 193 -22.41 -4.59 15.80
C GLY A 193 -23.12 -3.57 14.91
N ALA A 194 -23.75 -2.54 15.47
CA ALA A 194 -24.37 -1.44 14.73
C ALA A 194 -23.37 -0.30 14.48
N PRO A 195 -23.40 0.35 13.30
CA PRO A 195 -22.58 1.55 13.04
C PRO A 195 -22.83 2.65 14.08
N VAL A 196 -21.80 3.41 14.40
CA VAL A 196 -21.96 4.67 15.12
C VAL A 196 -22.41 5.73 14.12
N ASP A 197 -23.70 6.08 14.16
CA ASP A 197 -24.34 7.04 13.24
C ASP A 197 -25.10 8.16 13.97
N ARG A 198 -25.15 8.12 15.30
CA ARG A 198 -25.88 9.09 16.11
C ARG A 198 -25.16 9.43 17.40
N ILE A 199 -25.12 10.72 17.70
CA ILE A 199 -24.62 11.28 18.95
C ILE A 199 -25.78 11.86 19.74
N GLU A 200 -25.79 11.58 21.05
CA GLU A 200 -26.76 12.10 21.99
C GLU A 200 -26.07 12.89 23.09
N ASP A 201 -26.71 13.97 23.57
CA ASP A 201 -26.11 14.87 24.56
C ASP A 201 -24.68 15.31 24.16
N ASP A 202 -24.53 15.79 22.91
CA ASP A 202 -23.23 16.17 22.33
C ASP A 202 -22.54 17.22 23.21
N ALA A 203 -21.39 16.84 23.77
CA ALA A 203 -20.61 17.67 24.65
C ALA A 203 -19.76 18.70 23.91
N LEU A 204 -19.59 18.55 22.58
CA LEU A 204 -18.92 19.55 21.76
C LEU A 204 -19.89 20.69 21.44
N PRO A 205 -19.43 21.96 21.44
CA PRO A 205 -20.23 23.08 20.94
C PRO A 205 -20.38 22.98 19.41
N PRO A 206 -21.49 23.46 18.81
CA PRO A 206 -21.62 23.53 17.35
C PRO A 206 -20.41 24.18 16.69
N PRO A 207 -20.04 23.80 15.46
CA PRO A 207 -18.88 24.36 14.80
C PRO A 207 -19.05 25.86 14.63
N THR A 208 -17.94 26.58 14.81
CA THR A 208 -17.94 28.03 14.61
C THR A 208 -17.99 28.34 13.12
N ARG A 209 -18.45 29.54 12.75
CA ARG A 209 -18.39 30.00 11.35
C ARG A 209 -16.98 29.93 10.76
N ALA A 210 -15.95 30.11 11.58
CA ALA A 210 -14.56 29.99 11.13
C ALA A 210 -14.15 28.54 10.83
N ALA A 211 -14.74 27.56 11.51
CA ALA A 211 -14.50 26.14 11.27
C ALA A 211 -15.15 25.69 9.96
N LEU A 212 -16.44 25.96 9.80
CA LEU A 212 -17.18 25.73 8.54
C LEU A 212 -16.49 26.38 7.33
N GLN A 213 -15.97 27.60 7.52
CA GLN A 213 -15.21 28.27 6.45
C GLN A 213 -13.86 27.57 6.18
N ALA A 214 -13.17 27.10 7.21
CA ALA A 214 -11.88 26.41 7.05
C ALA A 214 -12.03 25.07 6.30
N GLU A 215 -13.14 24.37 6.51
CA GLU A 215 -13.52 23.16 5.79
C GLU A 215 -13.87 23.44 4.34
N ALA A 216 -14.66 24.48 4.08
CA ALA A 216 -15.03 24.88 2.71
C ALA A 216 -13.87 25.50 1.90
N ASP A 217 -12.84 26.03 2.56
CA ASP A 217 -11.70 26.70 1.91
C ASP A 217 -10.75 25.68 1.24
N ASP A 218 -10.23 26.01 0.05
CA ASP A 218 -9.07 25.28 -0.50
C ASP A 218 -7.85 25.51 0.39
N GLN A 219 -7.24 24.43 0.86
CA GLN A 219 -6.03 24.44 1.69
C GLN A 219 -4.83 23.92 0.88
N PRO A 220 -4.24 24.74 -0.02
CA PRO A 220 -3.26 24.28 -0.99
C PRO A 220 -1.94 23.77 -0.39
N HIS A 221 -1.68 24.08 0.89
CA HIS A 221 -0.55 23.59 1.67
C HIS A 221 -0.75 22.17 2.22
N VAL A 222 -1.97 21.63 2.13
CA VAL A 222 -2.34 20.29 2.62
C VAL A 222 -2.34 19.29 1.45
N THR A 223 -1.71 18.13 1.66
CA THR A 223 -1.92 16.93 0.85
C THR A 223 -2.53 15.86 1.73
N PHE A 224 -3.75 15.45 1.40
CA PHE A 224 -4.54 14.49 2.16
C PHE A 224 -4.64 13.15 1.43
N PHE A 225 -4.38 12.05 2.15
CA PHE A 225 -4.59 10.68 1.71
C PHE A 225 -5.61 10.01 2.63
N ALA A 226 -6.72 9.56 2.06
CA ALA A 226 -7.72 8.75 2.76
C ALA A 226 -7.62 7.28 2.32
N ALA A 227 -7.88 6.35 3.24
CA ALA A 227 -7.81 4.91 2.96
C ALA A 227 -8.77 4.46 1.85
N VAL A 228 -9.95 5.07 1.81
CA VAL A 228 -11.09 4.68 0.98
C VAL A 228 -11.90 5.92 0.57
N ALA A 229 -12.78 5.76 -0.41
CA ALA A 229 -13.87 6.72 -0.65
C ALA A 229 -14.98 6.57 0.41
N GLU A 230 -15.86 7.57 0.53
CA GLU A 230 -16.95 7.62 1.53
C GLU A 230 -17.89 6.39 1.56
N HIS A 231 -18.01 5.67 0.44
CA HIS A 231 -18.88 4.51 0.29
C HIS A 231 -18.14 3.15 0.43
N GLU A 232 -16.84 3.17 0.68
CA GLU A 232 -15.99 1.98 0.81
C GLU A 232 -15.53 1.79 2.27
N LEU A 233 -15.39 0.54 2.70
CA LEU A 233 -14.82 0.20 4.01
C LEU A 233 -13.31 -0.03 3.92
N ALA A 234 -12.56 0.42 4.93
CA ALA A 234 -11.14 0.10 5.08
C ALA A 234 -10.98 -1.13 6.00
N PRO A 235 -10.54 -2.30 5.49
CA PRO A 235 -10.35 -3.50 6.31
C PRO A 235 -9.03 -3.47 7.09
N GLU A 236 -9.00 -4.16 8.22
CA GLU A 236 -7.73 -4.59 8.83
C GLU A 236 -7.28 -5.91 8.23
N VAL A 237 -6.01 -5.98 7.86
CA VAL A 237 -5.46 -7.12 7.12
C VAL A 237 -4.12 -7.57 7.69
N MET A 238 -3.77 -8.82 7.42
CA MET A 238 -2.47 -9.36 7.77
C MET A 238 -1.44 -9.01 6.69
N ILE A 239 -0.57 -8.05 6.99
CA ILE A 239 0.57 -7.67 6.15
C ILE A 239 1.85 -7.90 6.97
N ASP A 240 2.80 -8.62 6.40
CA ASP A 240 4.03 -9.04 7.09
C ASP A 240 3.75 -9.78 8.42
N ARG A 241 2.70 -10.61 8.42
CA ARG A 241 2.19 -11.38 9.58
C ARG A 241 1.78 -10.50 10.78
N LYS A 242 1.42 -9.24 10.53
CA LYS A 242 0.88 -8.34 11.55
C LYS A 242 -0.43 -7.75 11.05
N PRO A 243 -1.42 -7.57 11.93
CA PRO A 243 -2.58 -6.74 11.63
C PRO A 243 -2.12 -5.32 11.29
N ARG A 244 -2.58 -4.79 10.14
CA ARG A 244 -2.23 -3.46 9.61
C ARG A 244 -3.36 -2.90 8.73
N GLY A 245 -3.35 -1.59 8.56
CA GLY A 245 -4.04 -0.89 7.48
C GLY A 245 -3.12 -0.74 6.27
N ALA A 246 -3.62 -1.01 5.08
CA ALA A 246 -2.80 -1.02 3.87
C ALA A 246 -2.27 0.37 3.51
N LEU A 247 -3.04 1.44 3.76
CA LEU A 247 -2.61 2.82 3.51
C LEU A 247 -1.44 3.19 4.41
N SER A 248 -1.55 2.92 5.71
CA SER A 248 -0.49 3.21 6.69
C SER A 248 0.79 2.44 6.39
N TRP A 249 0.67 1.16 6.04
CA TRP A 249 1.80 0.33 5.62
C TRP A 249 2.47 0.88 4.35
N ALA A 250 1.68 1.27 3.34
CA ALA A 250 2.21 1.85 2.11
C ALA A 250 2.94 3.18 2.37
N PHE A 251 2.40 4.03 3.23
CA PHE A 251 3.03 5.30 3.62
C PHE A 251 4.33 5.10 4.41
N ALA A 252 4.36 4.17 5.36
CA ALA A 252 5.59 3.83 6.09
C ALA A 252 6.70 3.34 5.14
N ASN A 253 6.34 2.60 4.10
CA ASN A 253 7.27 2.16 3.06
C ASN A 253 7.71 3.30 2.13
N ALA A 254 6.83 4.25 1.82
CA ALA A 254 7.20 5.47 1.10
C ALA A 254 8.29 6.25 1.84
N LEU A 255 8.13 6.43 3.16
CA LEU A 255 9.12 7.07 4.04
C LEU A 255 10.46 6.32 4.07
N ARG A 256 10.49 5.02 3.74
CA ARG A 256 11.72 4.21 3.65
C ARG A 256 12.40 4.29 2.28
N GLY A 257 11.88 5.12 1.37
CA GLY A 257 12.45 5.37 0.05
C GLY A 257 11.80 4.58 -1.09
N GLN A 258 10.75 3.78 -0.83
CA GLN A 258 10.10 3.02 -1.92
C GLN A 258 9.33 3.92 -2.90
N ALA A 259 8.87 5.09 -2.44
CA ALA A 259 8.18 6.05 -3.30
C ALA A 259 9.13 6.89 -4.17
N ASP A 260 10.40 7.04 -3.80
CA ASP A 260 11.41 7.78 -4.57
C ASP A 260 11.72 6.99 -5.85
N ARG A 261 11.04 7.36 -6.94
CA ARG A 261 11.00 6.56 -8.16
C ARG A 261 12.26 6.79 -8.98
N ASP A 262 12.64 8.06 -9.12
CA ASP A 262 13.78 8.48 -9.92
C ASP A 262 15.13 8.47 -9.17
N GLY A 263 15.10 8.32 -7.85
CA GLY A 263 16.27 8.17 -7.00
C GLY A 263 16.95 9.49 -6.67
N ASP A 264 16.23 10.62 -6.75
CA ASP A 264 16.76 11.95 -6.45
C ASP A 264 16.80 12.26 -4.93
N GLY A 265 16.24 11.38 -4.10
CA GLY A 265 16.18 11.51 -2.65
C GLY A 265 15.07 12.42 -2.13
N ILE A 266 14.15 12.82 -3.01
CA ILE A 266 12.93 13.59 -2.74
C ILE A 266 11.75 12.68 -3.07
N VAL A 267 10.68 12.76 -2.27
CA VAL A 267 9.40 12.18 -2.67
C VAL A 267 8.42 13.30 -2.97
N THR A 268 8.04 13.39 -4.22
CA THR A 268 6.99 14.28 -4.72
C THR A 268 5.59 13.74 -4.40
N LYS A 269 4.57 14.58 -4.52
CA LYS A 269 3.17 14.17 -4.38
C LYS A 269 2.81 13.06 -5.38
N GLY A 270 3.25 13.21 -6.63
CA GLY A 270 2.94 12.26 -7.70
C GLY A 270 3.57 10.89 -7.45
N GLU A 271 4.79 10.87 -6.94
CA GLU A 271 5.47 9.65 -6.52
C GLU A 271 4.81 8.98 -5.33
N LEU A 272 4.49 9.75 -4.29
CA LEU A 272 3.79 9.24 -3.12
C LEU A 272 2.43 8.65 -3.49
N GLU A 273 1.66 9.35 -4.33
CA GLU A 273 0.38 8.90 -4.83
C GLU A 273 0.50 7.62 -5.67
N ALA A 274 1.41 7.57 -6.64
CA ALA A 274 1.62 6.39 -7.45
C ALA A 274 2.04 5.16 -6.61
N HIS A 275 2.94 5.38 -5.64
CA HIS A 275 3.38 4.34 -4.71
C HIS A 275 2.24 3.83 -3.84
N ILE A 276 1.50 4.72 -3.17
CA ILE A 276 0.39 4.34 -2.28
C ILE A 276 -0.67 3.55 -3.06
N ARG A 277 -1.10 4.07 -4.23
CA ARG A 277 -2.10 3.38 -5.05
C ARG A 277 -1.62 1.99 -5.46
N SER A 278 -0.39 1.87 -5.95
CA SER A 278 0.17 0.56 -6.37
C SER A 278 0.31 -0.41 -5.20
N ALA A 279 0.87 0.04 -4.07
CA ALA A 279 1.16 -0.79 -2.91
C ALA A 279 -0.12 -1.28 -2.23
N VAL A 280 -1.09 -0.39 -1.97
CA VAL A 280 -2.38 -0.75 -1.37
C VAL A 280 -3.12 -1.72 -2.29
N ARG A 281 -3.16 -1.41 -3.58
CA ARG A 281 -3.82 -2.26 -4.56
C ARG A 281 -3.22 -3.67 -4.57
N MET A 282 -1.89 -3.80 -4.63
CA MET A 282 -1.22 -5.10 -4.61
C MET A 282 -1.45 -5.86 -3.30
N ALA A 283 -1.44 -5.17 -2.16
CA ALA A 283 -1.64 -5.79 -0.85
C ALA A 283 -3.08 -6.34 -0.72
N LEU A 284 -4.07 -5.63 -1.25
CA LEU A 284 -5.49 -5.92 -1.05
C LEU A 284 -6.21 -6.43 -2.30
N GLU A 285 -5.47 -6.75 -3.36
CA GLU A 285 -6.01 -7.24 -4.63
C GLU A 285 -7.10 -6.32 -5.21
N GLY A 286 -6.97 -5.01 -5.01
CA GLY A 286 -7.97 -4.01 -5.47
C GLY A 286 -9.27 -3.99 -4.67
N LYS A 287 -9.28 -4.45 -3.42
CA LYS A 287 -10.44 -4.28 -2.52
C LYS A 287 -10.50 -2.91 -1.83
N GLN A 288 -9.50 -2.06 -2.03
CA GLN A 288 -9.41 -0.76 -1.40
C GLN A 288 -8.80 0.25 -2.38
N HIS A 289 -9.45 1.41 -2.49
CA HIS A 289 -9.04 2.48 -3.39
C HIS A 289 -8.75 3.78 -2.62
N PRO A 290 -7.48 4.03 -2.23
CA PRO A 290 -7.10 5.26 -1.55
C PRO A 290 -7.45 6.52 -2.35
N GLN A 291 -7.89 7.56 -1.66
CA GLN A 291 -8.18 8.87 -2.26
C GLN A 291 -7.07 9.85 -1.93
N VAL A 292 -6.80 10.79 -2.85
CA VAL A 292 -5.77 11.82 -2.69
C VAL A 292 -6.34 13.18 -3.05
N GLN A 293 -6.13 14.15 -2.18
CA GLN A 293 -6.49 15.55 -2.40
C GLN A 293 -5.30 16.48 -2.10
N PRO A 294 -5.19 17.63 -2.81
CA PRO A 294 -5.94 17.96 -4.02
C PRO A 294 -5.52 17.06 -5.19
N ARG A 295 -6.36 16.94 -6.22
CA ARG A 295 -6.00 16.25 -7.47
C ARG A 295 -4.88 17.00 -8.21
N GLY A 296 -4.02 16.28 -8.94
CA GLY A 296 -2.92 16.88 -9.69
C GLY A 296 -1.72 17.30 -8.82
N ARG A 297 -0.98 18.33 -9.24
CA ARG A 297 0.22 18.87 -8.53
C ARG A 297 1.30 17.81 -8.23
N GLY A 298 1.54 16.92 -9.18
CA GLY A 298 2.42 15.76 -9.00
C GLY A 298 3.87 16.12 -8.65
N GLU A 299 4.37 17.25 -9.15
CA GLU A 299 5.77 17.69 -8.97
C GLU A 299 6.05 18.34 -7.61
N VAL A 300 5.03 18.53 -6.76
CA VAL A 300 5.22 19.18 -5.45
C VAL A 300 6.07 18.29 -4.55
N PRO A 301 7.23 18.74 -4.05
CA PRO A 301 8.03 17.97 -3.11
C PRO A 301 7.31 17.90 -1.75
N LEU A 302 7.19 16.70 -1.19
CA LEU A 302 6.51 16.48 0.10
C LEU A 302 7.49 16.06 1.19
N ILE A 303 8.36 15.09 0.90
CA ILE A 303 9.28 14.49 1.89
C ILE A 303 10.70 14.65 1.38
N ASP A 304 11.55 15.27 2.19
CA ASP A 304 12.89 15.70 1.79
C ASP A 304 13.81 15.83 3.03
N PRO A 305 14.81 14.96 3.26
CA PRO A 305 15.17 13.78 2.49
C PRO A 305 14.24 12.60 2.72
N VAL A 306 14.26 11.67 1.79
CA VAL A 306 13.89 10.27 2.06
C VAL A 306 15.15 9.42 2.19
N ALA A 307 15.05 8.28 2.86
CA ALA A 307 16.15 7.33 2.92
C ALA A 307 16.47 6.83 1.51
N THR A 308 17.54 7.33 0.89
CA THR A 308 18.02 6.83 -0.40
C THR A 308 18.60 5.43 -0.19
N LYS A 309 17.82 4.38 -0.42
CA LYS A 309 18.35 3.02 -0.52
C LYS A 309 18.66 2.72 -1.97
N PRO A 310 19.88 2.29 -2.32
CA PRO A 310 20.13 1.70 -3.63
C PRO A 310 19.10 0.58 -3.82
N LYS A 311 18.19 0.72 -4.80
CA LYS A 311 17.19 -0.30 -5.10
C LYS A 311 17.94 -1.60 -5.43
N PRO A 312 17.83 -2.65 -4.61
CA PRO A 312 18.63 -3.85 -4.79
C PRO A 312 18.35 -4.44 -6.18
N PRO A 313 19.26 -5.29 -6.69
CA PRO A 313 18.95 -6.10 -7.86
C PRO A 313 17.66 -6.87 -7.59
N SER A 314 16.81 -7.00 -8.59
CA SER A 314 15.52 -7.65 -8.40
C SER A 314 15.75 -9.11 -8.01
N LEU A 315 15.28 -9.44 -6.81
CA LEU A 315 15.39 -10.76 -6.22
C LEU A 315 13.98 -11.23 -5.94
N LEU A 316 13.63 -12.39 -6.48
CA LEU A 316 12.42 -13.09 -6.05
C LEU A 316 12.74 -13.73 -4.68
N PRO A 317 12.12 -13.30 -3.57
CA PRO A 317 12.46 -13.81 -2.24
C PRO A 317 12.30 -15.33 -2.16
N ALA A 318 12.99 -15.97 -1.21
CA ALA A 318 12.79 -17.38 -0.94
C ALA A 318 11.33 -17.67 -0.55
N ALA A 319 10.83 -18.85 -0.91
CA ALA A 319 9.48 -19.26 -0.53
C ALA A 319 9.40 -19.57 0.97
N GLY A 320 8.52 -18.87 1.68
CA GLY A 320 8.04 -19.30 3.00
C GLY A 320 6.85 -20.25 2.87
N PRO A 321 6.52 -21.02 3.93
CA PRO A 321 5.32 -21.84 3.93
C PRO A 321 4.06 -20.96 3.85
N ILE A 322 3.07 -21.39 3.08
CA ILE A 322 1.76 -20.74 2.99
C ILE A 322 0.86 -21.23 4.12
N PRO A 323 0.37 -20.34 5.01
CA PRO A 323 -0.62 -20.72 6.01
C PRO A 323 -1.92 -21.20 5.33
N LEU A 324 -2.17 -22.50 5.39
CA LEU A 324 -3.33 -23.15 4.78
C LEU A 324 -4.24 -23.72 5.87
N ARG A 325 -5.47 -23.25 5.90
CA ARG A 325 -6.55 -23.85 6.69
C ARG A 325 -7.37 -24.79 5.81
N ILE A 326 -7.61 -26.00 6.28
CA ILE A 326 -8.44 -26.98 5.57
C ILE A 326 -9.71 -27.25 6.40
N LEU A 327 -10.88 -27.02 5.81
CA LEU A 327 -12.17 -27.35 6.41
C LEU A 327 -12.63 -28.72 5.89
N GLY A 328 -12.85 -29.67 6.78
CA GLY A 328 -13.26 -31.02 6.42
C GLY A 328 -13.17 -32.02 7.56
N LYS A 329 -13.44 -33.29 7.25
CA LYS A 329 -13.29 -34.39 8.23
C LYS A 329 -11.82 -34.53 8.65
N PRO A 330 -11.49 -34.68 9.95
CA PRO A 330 -10.11 -34.68 10.44
C PRO A 330 -9.15 -35.66 9.72
N ALA A 331 -9.59 -36.87 9.41
CA ALA A 331 -8.77 -37.86 8.70
C ALA A 331 -8.42 -37.43 7.26
N ALA A 332 -9.37 -36.79 6.58
CA ALA A 332 -9.20 -36.26 5.23
C ALA A 332 -8.24 -35.06 5.23
N VAL A 333 -8.40 -34.15 6.20
CA VAL A 333 -7.48 -33.02 6.41
C VAL A 333 -6.05 -33.50 6.59
N LYS A 334 -5.83 -34.47 7.50
CA LYS A 334 -4.49 -35.00 7.79
C LYS A 334 -3.83 -35.60 6.56
N THR A 335 -4.58 -36.36 5.77
CA THR A 335 -4.06 -37.05 4.58
C THR A 335 -3.75 -36.11 3.42
N LEU A 336 -4.58 -35.08 3.22
CA LEU A 336 -4.31 -34.06 2.22
C LEU A 336 -3.06 -33.26 2.62
N ALA A 337 -3.05 -32.71 3.84
CA ALA A 337 -1.96 -31.88 4.35
C ALA A 337 -0.61 -32.60 4.30
N SER A 338 -0.55 -33.89 4.65
CA SER A 338 0.71 -34.66 4.60
C SER A 338 1.28 -34.84 3.20
N GLY A 339 0.47 -34.66 2.16
CA GLY A 339 0.91 -34.78 0.77
C GLY A 339 1.17 -33.43 0.08
N LEU A 340 0.93 -32.31 0.77
CA LEU A 340 1.22 -30.98 0.25
C LEU A 340 2.62 -30.52 0.68
N SER A 341 3.23 -29.67 -0.14
CA SER A 341 4.52 -29.04 0.12
C SER A 341 4.38 -27.53 0.14
N GLY A 342 5.28 -26.85 0.86
CA GLY A 342 5.27 -25.38 0.93
C GLY A 342 4.09 -24.79 1.72
N ILE A 343 3.47 -25.58 2.62
CA ILE A 343 2.38 -25.12 3.50
C ILE A 343 2.79 -25.17 4.97
N GLU A 344 2.09 -24.37 5.78
CA GLU A 344 1.96 -24.58 7.22
C GLU A 344 0.47 -24.66 7.57
N MET A 345 0.09 -25.54 8.51
CA MET A 345 -1.32 -25.67 8.89
C MET A 345 -1.76 -24.45 9.70
N ALA A 346 -2.80 -23.76 9.22
CA ALA A 346 -3.34 -22.56 9.85
C ALA A 346 -4.68 -22.81 10.56
N GLY A 347 -4.91 -22.06 11.64
CA GLY A 347 -6.19 -21.96 12.33
C GLY A 347 -7.12 -20.91 11.69
N LYS A 348 -8.16 -20.49 12.43
CA LYS A 348 -9.12 -19.47 11.97
C LYS A 348 -8.53 -18.05 11.89
N THR A 349 -7.45 -17.78 12.63
CA THR A 349 -7.01 -16.41 12.93
C THR A 349 -6.06 -15.81 11.89
N ASP A 350 -5.36 -16.62 11.10
CA ASP A 350 -4.39 -16.13 10.10
C ASP A 350 -4.15 -17.14 8.96
N PRO A 351 -5.19 -17.65 8.27
CA PRO A 351 -4.98 -18.40 7.05
C PRO A 351 -4.66 -17.45 5.89
N ALA A 352 -3.60 -17.71 5.14
CA ALA A 352 -3.40 -17.09 3.84
C ALA A 352 -4.35 -17.69 2.80
N LEU A 353 -4.62 -18.99 2.93
CA LEU A 353 -5.56 -19.76 2.12
C LEU A 353 -6.48 -20.59 3.01
N VAL A 354 -7.75 -20.70 2.62
CA VAL A 354 -8.72 -21.63 3.19
C VAL A 354 -9.22 -22.53 2.09
N TRP A 355 -9.03 -23.84 2.23
CA TRP A 355 -9.68 -24.81 1.35
C TRP A 355 -10.82 -25.50 2.08
N ASP A 356 -12.01 -25.45 1.49
CA ASP A 356 -13.21 -26.06 2.02
C ASP A 356 -13.54 -27.33 1.24
N SER A 357 -13.32 -28.49 1.86
CA SER A 357 -13.57 -29.78 1.22
C SER A 357 -15.04 -30.07 0.90
N ALA A 358 -16.00 -29.37 1.53
CA ALA A 358 -17.42 -29.58 1.27
C ALA A 358 -17.87 -28.89 -0.02
N THR A 359 -17.35 -27.69 -0.29
CA THR A 359 -17.68 -26.88 -1.47
C THR A 359 -16.64 -27.02 -2.59
N GLY A 360 -15.43 -27.44 -2.25
CA GLY A 360 -14.26 -27.47 -3.12
C GLY A 360 -13.58 -26.11 -3.27
N GLU A 361 -14.10 -25.05 -2.67
CA GLU A 361 -13.59 -23.69 -2.87
C GLU A 361 -12.26 -23.45 -2.13
N VAL A 362 -11.34 -22.76 -2.81
CA VAL A 362 -10.16 -22.16 -2.18
C VAL A 362 -10.41 -20.66 -2.04
N VAL A 363 -10.26 -20.14 -0.84
CA VAL A 363 -10.55 -18.74 -0.48
C VAL A 363 -9.29 -18.08 0.06
N SER A 364 -9.04 -16.81 -0.30
CA SER A 364 -7.95 -16.01 0.26
C SER A 364 -8.25 -15.51 1.68
N SER A 365 -7.24 -14.98 2.37
CA SER A 365 -7.41 -14.25 3.64
C SER A 365 -8.40 -13.07 3.55
N MET A 366 -8.62 -12.51 2.35
CA MET A 366 -9.56 -11.42 2.09
C MET A 366 -10.97 -11.88 1.70
N GLY A 367 -11.22 -13.19 1.73
CA GLY A 367 -12.53 -13.76 1.40
C GLY A 367 -12.82 -13.92 -0.09
N ASP A 368 -11.87 -13.59 -0.99
CA ASP A 368 -12.07 -13.86 -2.43
C ASP A 368 -11.92 -15.37 -2.72
N VAL A 369 -12.84 -15.92 -3.50
CA VAL A 369 -12.73 -17.28 -4.06
C VAL A 369 -11.66 -17.28 -5.15
N LEU A 370 -10.58 -18.00 -4.90
CA LEU A 370 -9.42 -18.07 -5.78
C LEU A 370 -9.53 -19.17 -6.83
N ALA A 371 -10.15 -20.30 -6.47
CA ALA A 371 -10.32 -21.46 -7.34
C ALA A 371 -11.44 -22.37 -6.82
N SER A 372 -11.99 -23.22 -7.70
CA SER A 372 -12.88 -24.31 -7.33
C SER A 372 -12.25 -25.67 -7.64
N ILE A 373 -11.94 -26.41 -6.59
CA ILE A 373 -11.33 -27.74 -6.60
C ILE A 373 -12.29 -28.71 -5.92
N ALA A 374 -13.38 -29.03 -6.61
CA ALA A 374 -14.26 -30.13 -6.21
C ALA A 374 -13.55 -31.48 -6.39
N GLY A 375 -13.75 -32.38 -5.43
CA GLY A 375 -13.20 -33.74 -5.46
C GLY A 375 -13.02 -34.34 -4.07
N ASP A 376 -12.71 -35.63 -4.01
CA ASP A 376 -12.38 -36.30 -2.75
C ASP A 376 -11.02 -35.77 -2.23
N PRO A 377 -10.93 -35.23 -1.00
CA PRO A 377 -9.66 -34.79 -0.40
C PRO A 377 -8.59 -35.89 -0.32
N MET A 378 -9.02 -37.15 -0.32
CA MET A 378 -8.13 -38.31 -0.29
C MET A 378 -7.57 -38.67 -1.68
N SER A 379 -8.15 -38.12 -2.75
CA SER A 379 -7.73 -38.37 -4.12
C SER A 379 -6.36 -37.74 -4.42
N PRO A 380 -5.43 -38.47 -5.06
CA PRO A 380 -4.20 -37.89 -5.58
C PRO A 380 -4.42 -36.74 -6.55
N GLU A 381 -5.53 -36.73 -7.29
CA GLU A 381 -5.85 -35.66 -8.23
C GLU A 381 -6.25 -34.35 -7.52
N THR A 382 -7.14 -34.42 -6.53
CA THR A 382 -7.50 -33.28 -5.69
C THR A 382 -6.25 -32.70 -5.04
N ARG A 383 -5.37 -33.55 -4.49
CA ARG A 383 -4.09 -33.12 -3.92
C ARG A 383 -3.23 -32.36 -4.91
N ARG A 384 -3.07 -32.86 -6.14
CA ARG A 384 -2.29 -32.17 -7.19
C ARG A 384 -2.88 -30.80 -7.52
N ARG A 385 -4.21 -30.70 -7.64
CA ARG A 385 -4.90 -29.44 -7.94
C ARG A 385 -4.77 -28.42 -6.79
N VAL A 386 -4.90 -28.88 -5.54
CA VAL A 386 -4.67 -28.02 -4.36
C VAL A 386 -3.21 -27.54 -4.31
N GLN A 387 -2.25 -28.43 -4.60
CA GLN A 387 -0.84 -28.05 -4.69
C GLN A 387 -0.61 -26.97 -5.76
N GLY A 388 -1.25 -27.07 -6.93
CA GLY A 388 -1.15 -26.06 -7.99
C GLY A 388 -1.57 -24.65 -7.52
N VAL A 389 -2.63 -24.55 -6.73
CA VAL A 389 -3.08 -23.27 -6.14
C VAL A 389 -2.10 -22.79 -5.06
N VAL A 390 -1.55 -23.68 -4.24
CA VAL A 390 -0.51 -23.33 -3.25
C VAL A 390 0.74 -22.79 -3.94
N ASP A 391 1.23 -23.47 -4.98
CA ASP A 391 2.43 -23.08 -5.72
C ASP A 391 2.24 -21.73 -6.41
N LYS A 392 1.07 -21.53 -7.01
CA LYS A 392 0.66 -20.24 -7.57
C LYS A 392 0.67 -19.15 -6.51
N TRP A 393 -0.02 -19.35 -5.39
CA TRP A 393 -0.12 -18.33 -4.36
C TRP A 393 1.24 -17.99 -3.75
N SER A 394 2.11 -18.99 -3.59
CA SER A 394 3.51 -18.80 -3.22
C SER A 394 4.26 -17.90 -4.21
N LEU A 395 4.10 -18.14 -5.52
CA LEU A 395 4.67 -17.26 -6.53
C LEU A 395 4.10 -15.84 -6.46
N VAL A 396 2.78 -15.68 -6.33
CA VAL A 396 2.11 -14.38 -6.22
C VAL A 396 2.69 -13.56 -5.06
N VAL A 397 2.78 -14.15 -3.86
CA VAL A 397 3.33 -13.47 -2.67
C VAL A 397 4.77 -13.02 -2.90
N ARG A 398 5.60 -13.89 -3.50
CA ARG A 398 7.02 -13.58 -3.77
C ARG A 398 7.17 -12.49 -4.81
N VAL A 399 6.36 -12.50 -5.87
CA VAL A 399 6.37 -11.46 -6.90
C VAL A 399 5.90 -10.13 -6.33
N LYS A 400 4.84 -10.12 -5.52
CA LYS A 400 4.40 -8.90 -4.83
C LYS A 400 5.50 -8.30 -3.96
N ALA A 401 6.24 -9.13 -3.22
CA ALA A 401 7.38 -8.68 -2.44
C ALA A 401 8.50 -8.11 -3.33
N ALA A 402 8.84 -8.78 -4.44
CA ALA A 402 9.84 -8.28 -5.39
C ALA A 402 9.43 -6.98 -6.09
N ALA A 403 8.12 -6.80 -6.34
CA ALA A 403 7.57 -5.61 -6.97
C ALA A 403 7.59 -4.37 -6.05
N GLN A 404 7.74 -4.51 -4.73
CA GLN A 404 7.83 -3.35 -3.81
C GLN A 404 9.05 -2.47 -4.09
N ASP A 405 10.17 -3.05 -4.54
CA ASP A 405 11.40 -2.30 -4.81
C ASP A 405 11.40 -1.63 -6.20
N ARG A 406 10.81 -2.30 -7.19
CA ARG A 406 10.75 -1.86 -8.60
C ARG A 406 9.38 -2.18 -9.20
N PRO A 407 8.33 -1.44 -8.81
CA PRO A 407 6.97 -1.73 -9.24
C PRO A 407 6.77 -1.34 -10.71
N LEU A 408 6.13 -2.23 -11.45
CA LEU A 408 5.52 -1.94 -12.74
C LEU A 408 4.01 -1.76 -12.53
N ALA A 409 3.46 -0.63 -12.95
CA ALA A 409 2.05 -0.31 -12.71
C ALA A 409 1.14 -1.03 -13.71
N LEU A 410 0.18 -1.77 -13.16
CA LEU A 410 -0.89 -2.46 -13.91
C LEU A 410 -2.24 -1.92 -13.43
N ALA A 411 -3.18 -1.75 -14.35
CA ALA A 411 -4.56 -1.41 -14.07
C ALA A 411 -5.49 -2.23 -14.98
N LEU A 412 -6.76 -2.37 -14.58
CA LEU A 412 -7.80 -2.94 -15.43
C LEU A 412 -8.83 -1.88 -15.82
N GLU A 413 -9.35 -2.02 -17.02
CA GLU A 413 -10.57 -1.34 -17.47
C GLU A 413 -11.69 -2.39 -17.63
N PRO A 414 -12.91 -2.13 -17.10
CA PRO A 414 -13.37 -0.88 -16.49
C PRO A 414 -13.03 -0.70 -15.01
N GLY A 415 -12.31 -1.62 -14.37
CA GLY A 415 -11.82 -1.45 -12.99
C GLY A 415 -11.70 -2.74 -12.17
N ASP A 416 -11.45 -2.59 -10.87
CA ASP A 416 -11.28 -3.70 -9.93
C ASP A 416 -12.64 -4.24 -9.45
N ARG A 417 -13.23 -5.15 -10.22
CA ARG A 417 -14.50 -5.83 -9.88
C ARG A 417 -14.46 -7.32 -10.16
N ASN A 418 -15.53 -8.03 -9.77
CA ASN A 418 -15.78 -9.37 -10.28
C ASN A 418 -16.26 -9.30 -11.73
N TYR A 419 -15.68 -10.14 -12.57
CA TYR A 419 -16.01 -10.27 -13.97
C TYR A 419 -16.78 -11.55 -14.26
N ARG A 420 -17.71 -11.50 -15.20
CA ARG A 420 -18.47 -12.68 -15.65
C ARG A 420 -17.88 -13.28 -16.90
N GLN A 421 -18.16 -14.55 -17.13
CA GLN A 421 -17.81 -15.25 -18.37
C GLN A 421 -18.21 -14.41 -19.61
N GLY A 422 -17.29 -14.30 -20.56
CA GLY A 422 -17.50 -13.58 -21.81
C GLY A 422 -17.37 -12.05 -21.71
N GLU A 423 -17.25 -11.48 -20.50
CA GLU A 423 -16.88 -10.07 -20.37
C GLU A 423 -15.46 -9.84 -20.88
N THR A 424 -15.24 -8.66 -21.48
CA THR A 424 -13.92 -8.20 -21.88
C THR A 424 -13.30 -7.35 -20.79
N VAL A 425 -12.03 -7.62 -20.49
CA VAL A 425 -11.20 -6.82 -19.61
C VAL A 425 -9.98 -6.33 -20.38
N SER A 426 -9.60 -5.07 -20.21
CA SER A 426 -8.33 -4.56 -20.74
C SER A 426 -7.32 -4.43 -19.61
N LEU A 427 -6.16 -5.09 -19.77
CA LEU A 427 -5.01 -4.89 -18.90
C LEU A 427 -4.16 -3.75 -19.46
N ASP A 428 -3.97 -2.71 -18.67
CA ASP A 428 -3.19 -1.52 -18.98
C ASP A 428 -1.89 -1.52 -18.16
N ILE A 429 -0.75 -1.57 -18.83
CA ILE A 429 0.59 -1.51 -18.22
C ILE A 429 1.24 -0.18 -18.53
N ARG A 430 1.75 0.53 -17.51
CA ARG A 430 2.28 1.90 -17.64
C ARG A 430 3.51 2.13 -16.77
N GLY A 431 4.27 3.18 -17.12
CA GLY A 431 5.40 3.65 -16.34
C GLY A 431 6.66 2.78 -16.38
N ASN A 432 6.72 1.77 -17.26
CA ASN A 432 7.91 0.95 -17.41
C ASN A 432 9.13 1.80 -17.79
N SER A 433 10.24 1.56 -17.10
CA SER A 433 11.55 2.09 -17.47
C SER A 433 12.30 1.14 -18.41
N GLY A 434 12.15 -0.17 -18.21
CA GLY A 434 12.61 -1.22 -19.12
C GLY A 434 11.70 -1.34 -20.35
N THR A 435 12.28 -1.56 -21.53
CA THR A 435 11.51 -1.73 -22.77
C THR A 435 11.32 -3.19 -23.15
N TYR A 436 12.24 -4.09 -22.79
CA TYR A 436 12.04 -5.53 -23.03
C TYR A 436 10.95 -6.06 -22.10
N PHE A 437 9.99 -6.78 -22.67
CA PHE A 437 8.74 -7.06 -21.96
C PHE A 437 8.33 -8.53 -22.07
N THR A 438 7.74 -9.02 -20.99
CA THR A 438 7.12 -10.35 -20.90
C THR A 438 5.84 -10.25 -20.08
N LEU A 439 4.80 -10.94 -20.54
CA LEU A 439 3.53 -11.04 -19.83
C LEU A 439 3.08 -12.50 -19.79
N ILE A 440 2.71 -12.97 -18.61
CA ILE A 440 2.05 -14.26 -18.41
C ILE A 440 0.80 -14.08 -17.55
N ASN A 441 -0.14 -15.00 -17.66
CA ASN A 441 -1.23 -15.17 -16.71
C ASN A 441 -1.03 -16.46 -15.92
N LEU A 442 -1.26 -16.40 -14.61
CA LEU A 442 -1.38 -17.55 -13.73
C LEU A 442 -2.88 -17.78 -13.47
N ALA A 443 -3.48 -18.73 -14.20
CA ALA A 443 -4.89 -19.07 -14.10
C ALA A 443 -5.26 -19.57 -12.70
N ALA A 444 -6.54 -19.52 -12.34
CA ALA A 444 -7.08 -19.91 -11.02
C ALA A 444 -6.43 -21.17 -10.40
N ASP A 445 -6.20 -22.22 -11.18
CA ASP A 445 -5.67 -23.53 -10.75
C ASP A 445 -4.13 -23.67 -10.78
N GLY A 446 -3.41 -22.61 -11.13
CA GLY A 446 -1.95 -22.61 -11.28
C GLY A 446 -1.45 -22.90 -12.70
N THR A 447 -2.36 -23.01 -13.68
CA THR A 447 -1.99 -23.07 -15.10
C THR A 447 -1.31 -21.79 -15.55
N VAL A 448 -0.22 -21.92 -16.30
CA VAL A 448 0.55 -20.81 -16.85
C VAL A 448 0.10 -20.57 -18.28
N ASN A 449 -0.35 -19.35 -18.58
CA ASN A 449 -0.66 -18.91 -19.94
C ASN A 449 0.36 -17.85 -20.35
N TYR A 450 1.12 -18.11 -21.41
CA TYR A 450 2.13 -17.20 -21.92
C TYR A 450 1.48 -16.20 -22.89
N LEU A 451 1.51 -14.91 -22.56
CA LEU A 451 0.70 -13.90 -23.26
C LEU A 451 1.53 -12.93 -24.11
N TYR A 452 2.81 -12.75 -23.79
CA TYR A 452 3.69 -11.87 -24.57
C TYR A 452 5.18 -12.14 -24.36
N PRO A 453 6.01 -12.03 -25.42
CA PRO A 453 5.62 -11.83 -26.83
C PRO A 453 5.15 -13.12 -27.50
N LEU A 454 4.10 -13.05 -28.32
CA LEU A 454 3.59 -14.17 -29.10
C LEU A 454 4.08 -14.12 -30.56
N ALA A 455 4.64 -15.24 -31.03
CA ALA A 455 5.12 -15.38 -32.40
C ALA A 455 3.99 -15.24 -33.43
N GLU A 456 2.81 -15.79 -33.12
CA GLU A 456 1.60 -15.76 -33.96
C GLU A 456 1.09 -14.33 -34.21
N ARG A 457 1.29 -13.44 -33.23
CA ARG A 457 0.96 -12.01 -33.32
C ARG A 457 2.08 -11.17 -33.92
N SER A 458 3.24 -11.77 -34.19
CA SER A 458 4.48 -11.06 -34.54
C SER A 458 4.81 -9.95 -33.52
N ASP A 459 4.60 -10.23 -32.24
CA ASP A 459 4.84 -9.26 -31.19
C ASP A 459 6.33 -8.88 -31.13
N PRO A 460 6.66 -7.58 -31.01
CA PRO A 460 8.04 -7.17 -30.80
C PRO A 460 8.55 -7.66 -29.44
N ALA A 461 9.87 -7.78 -29.27
CA ALA A 461 10.45 -8.09 -27.96
C ALA A 461 10.35 -6.92 -26.96
N GLN A 462 10.00 -5.72 -27.43
CA GLN A 462 9.97 -4.49 -26.66
C GLN A 462 8.62 -3.77 -26.76
N ILE A 463 8.23 -3.11 -25.67
CA ILE A 463 7.13 -2.14 -25.61
C ILE A 463 7.68 -0.70 -25.48
N PRO A 464 6.88 0.33 -25.83
CA PRO A 464 7.26 1.72 -25.62
C PRO A 464 7.63 2.01 -24.15
N LYS A 465 8.66 2.85 -23.94
CA LYS A 465 9.03 3.33 -22.60
C LYS A 465 7.89 4.18 -22.03
N GLY A 466 7.51 3.93 -20.78
CA GLY A 466 6.41 4.62 -20.09
C GLY A 466 5.00 4.12 -20.41
N GLY A 467 4.84 3.25 -21.41
CA GLY A 467 3.54 2.71 -21.83
C GLY A 467 2.62 3.75 -22.52
N PRO A 468 1.31 3.47 -22.63
CA PRO A 468 0.65 2.24 -22.20
C PRO A 468 0.90 1.07 -23.18
N TYR A 469 1.12 -0.13 -22.64
CA TYR A 469 0.81 -1.37 -23.35
C TYR A 469 -0.58 -1.83 -22.91
N ARG A 470 -1.45 -2.18 -23.86
CA ARG A 470 -2.82 -2.62 -23.59
C ARG A 470 -3.07 -4.00 -24.16
N LEU A 471 -3.69 -4.86 -23.36
CA LEU A 471 -4.11 -6.19 -23.79
C LEU A 471 -5.58 -6.40 -23.42
N ALA A 472 -6.43 -6.50 -24.43
CA ALA A 472 -7.82 -6.93 -24.26
C ALA A 472 -7.88 -8.45 -24.14
N LEU A 473 -8.65 -8.93 -23.17
CA LEU A 473 -8.82 -10.33 -22.83
C LEU A 473 -10.30 -10.62 -22.62
N THR A 474 -10.73 -11.82 -22.96
CA THR A 474 -12.07 -12.32 -22.66
C THR A 474 -12.01 -13.25 -21.47
N VAL A 475 -12.97 -13.13 -20.56
CA VAL A 475 -13.03 -13.97 -19.35
C VAL A 475 -13.53 -15.36 -19.72
N GLU A 476 -12.66 -16.36 -19.53
CA GLU A 476 -12.89 -17.77 -19.84
C GLU A 476 -12.57 -18.68 -18.63
N PRO A 477 -13.07 -19.93 -18.60
CA PRO A 477 -12.70 -20.89 -17.56
C PRO A 477 -11.20 -21.24 -17.58
N PRO A 478 -10.61 -21.67 -16.44
CA PRO A 478 -11.24 -21.83 -15.13
C PRO A 478 -11.53 -20.48 -14.43
N PHE A 479 -12.70 -20.37 -13.81
CA PHE A 479 -13.08 -19.18 -13.04
C PHE A 479 -12.41 -19.16 -11.66
N GLY A 480 -12.22 -17.95 -11.12
CA GLY A 480 -11.55 -17.71 -9.86
C GLY A 480 -10.66 -16.48 -9.96
N ALA A 481 -9.47 -16.54 -9.37
CA ALA A 481 -8.55 -15.41 -9.33
C ALA A 481 -7.37 -15.61 -10.27
N ASP A 482 -7.40 -15.08 -11.46
CA ASP A 482 -6.26 -15.05 -12.39
C ASP A 482 -5.24 -13.99 -11.94
N HIS A 483 -3.95 -14.21 -12.18
CA HIS A 483 -2.91 -13.23 -11.83
C HIS A 483 -2.02 -12.96 -13.03
N PHE A 484 -2.11 -11.74 -13.55
CA PHE A 484 -1.29 -11.27 -14.65
C PHE A 484 0.05 -10.79 -14.11
N LEU A 485 1.14 -11.42 -14.55
CA LEU A 485 2.50 -11.06 -14.18
C LEU A 485 3.20 -10.45 -15.39
N ALA A 486 3.51 -9.17 -15.27
CA ALA A 486 4.26 -8.37 -16.22
C ALA A 486 5.69 -8.16 -15.72
N ILE A 487 6.66 -8.31 -16.62
CA ILE A 487 8.09 -8.14 -16.35
C ILE A 487 8.65 -7.18 -17.39
N ALA A 488 9.24 -6.07 -16.94
CA ALA A 488 9.96 -5.14 -17.79
C ALA A 488 11.46 -5.15 -17.43
N SER A 489 12.31 -5.11 -18.44
CA SER A 489 13.77 -5.18 -18.29
C SER A 489 14.47 -4.21 -19.24
N PRO A 490 15.60 -3.62 -18.83
CA PRO A 490 16.47 -2.88 -19.75
C PRO A 490 17.25 -3.81 -20.69
N LYS A 491 17.23 -5.13 -20.49
CA LYS A 491 17.98 -6.12 -21.27
C LYS A 491 17.06 -7.18 -21.89
N PRO A 492 17.44 -7.78 -23.04
CA PRO A 492 16.70 -8.88 -23.63
C PRO A 492 16.48 -10.05 -22.66
N MET A 493 15.29 -10.65 -22.70
CA MET A 493 14.88 -11.78 -21.84
C MET A 493 14.61 -13.07 -22.64
N ALA A 494 15.26 -13.25 -23.80
CA ALA A 494 14.95 -14.34 -24.74
C ALA A 494 15.01 -15.75 -24.13
N ALA A 495 15.97 -16.02 -23.24
CA ALA A 495 16.08 -17.31 -22.56
C ALA A 495 14.90 -17.57 -21.61
N LEU A 496 14.50 -16.55 -20.83
CA LEU A 496 13.34 -16.63 -19.96
C LEU A 496 12.06 -16.80 -20.78
N GLN A 497 11.88 -16.01 -21.83
CA GLN A 497 10.72 -16.04 -22.72
C GLN A 497 10.51 -17.42 -23.34
N ARG A 498 11.58 -18.03 -23.87
CA ARG A 498 11.52 -19.41 -24.40
C ARG A 498 11.16 -20.43 -23.32
N ASP A 499 11.78 -20.34 -22.14
CA ASP A 499 11.54 -21.30 -21.07
C ASP A 499 10.10 -21.14 -20.50
N LEU A 500 9.55 -19.91 -20.42
CA LEU A 500 8.17 -19.66 -20.03
C LEU A 500 7.15 -20.09 -21.09
N ALA A 501 7.43 -19.87 -22.38
CA ALA A 501 6.58 -20.33 -23.47
C ALA A 501 6.46 -21.87 -23.48
N ALA A 502 7.48 -22.59 -23.03
CA ALA A 502 7.42 -24.05 -22.87
C ALA A 502 6.50 -24.52 -21.72
N LEU A 503 6.09 -23.61 -20.81
CA LEU A 503 5.14 -23.89 -19.72
C LEU A 503 3.70 -23.54 -20.10
N ASP A 504 3.46 -22.98 -21.29
CA ASP A 504 2.13 -22.56 -21.74
C ASP A 504 1.12 -23.72 -21.66
N GLY A 505 -0.03 -23.46 -21.05
CA GLY A 505 -1.11 -24.41 -20.81
C GLY A 505 -0.84 -25.47 -19.73
N LYS A 506 0.25 -25.36 -18.95
CA LYS A 506 0.61 -26.36 -17.92
C LYS A 506 0.42 -25.82 -16.49
N PRO A 507 0.01 -26.66 -15.52
CA PRO A 507 -0.08 -26.32 -14.10
C PRO A 507 1.31 -26.21 -13.45
N ALA A 508 2.04 -25.16 -13.81
CA ALA A 508 3.49 -25.03 -13.66
C ALA A 508 3.92 -23.78 -12.88
N ALA A 509 3.03 -23.19 -12.07
CA ALA A 509 3.34 -21.95 -11.34
C ALA A 509 4.59 -22.04 -10.44
N GLY A 510 4.86 -23.20 -9.82
CA GLY A 510 6.09 -23.42 -9.05
C GLY A 510 7.37 -23.38 -9.91
N GLU A 511 7.29 -23.85 -11.16
CA GLU A 511 8.39 -23.86 -12.12
C GLU A 511 8.69 -22.45 -12.63
N VAL A 512 7.66 -21.62 -12.85
CA VAL A 512 7.82 -20.20 -13.17
C VAL A 512 8.70 -19.52 -12.12
N ALA A 513 8.46 -19.74 -10.83
CA ALA A 513 9.26 -19.14 -9.76
C ALA A 513 10.75 -19.54 -9.84
N THR A 514 11.03 -20.78 -10.23
CA THR A 514 12.39 -21.28 -10.46
C THR A 514 13.03 -20.60 -11.66
N LEU A 515 12.29 -20.43 -12.77
CA LEU A 515 12.77 -19.73 -13.98
C LEU A 515 13.04 -18.25 -13.72
N LEU A 516 12.17 -17.55 -13.00
CA LEU A 516 12.38 -16.14 -12.63
C LEU A 516 13.66 -15.99 -11.80
N THR A 517 13.85 -16.87 -10.81
CA THR A 517 15.07 -16.87 -9.99
C THR A 517 16.31 -17.14 -10.86
N LYS A 518 16.28 -18.18 -11.71
CA LYS A 518 17.38 -18.56 -12.58
C LYS A 518 17.80 -17.45 -13.54
N HIS A 519 16.83 -16.78 -14.17
CA HIS A 519 17.10 -15.86 -15.27
C HIS A 519 17.21 -14.40 -14.86
N LEU A 520 16.55 -13.97 -13.78
CA LEU A 520 16.42 -12.55 -13.43
C LEU A 520 17.26 -12.12 -12.23
N THR A 521 17.81 -13.08 -11.45
CA THR A 521 18.66 -12.77 -10.29
C THR A 521 19.80 -11.82 -10.68
N GLY A 522 19.94 -10.71 -9.94
CA GLY A 522 20.99 -9.73 -10.18
C GLY A 522 20.67 -8.70 -11.27
N GLN A 523 19.50 -8.77 -11.91
CA GLN A 523 19.09 -7.82 -12.94
C GLN A 523 18.14 -6.75 -12.38
N PRO A 524 18.18 -5.51 -12.89
CA PRO A 524 17.26 -4.43 -12.47
C PRO A 524 15.93 -4.54 -13.22
N VAL A 525 15.17 -5.61 -12.96
CA VAL A 525 13.84 -5.82 -13.59
C VAL A 525 12.72 -5.20 -12.77
N GLU A 526 11.70 -4.73 -13.47
CA GLU A 526 10.46 -4.23 -12.87
C GLU A 526 9.43 -5.36 -12.89
N PHE A 527 8.77 -5.60 -11.75
CA PHE A 527 7.70 -6.58 -11.63
C PHE A 527 6.37 -5.87 -11.43
N GLY A 528 5.36 -6.31 -12.15
CA GLY A 528 3.99 -5.88 -11.96
C GLY A 528 3.08 -7.09 -11.90
N ILE A 529 2.17 -7.12 -10.92
CA ILE A 529 1.23 -8.21 -10.76
C ILE A 529 -0.17 -7.69 -10.49
N HIS A 530 -1.16 -8.31 -11.12
CA HIS A 530 -2.55 -7.87 -11.04
C HIS A 530 -3.50 -9.07 -10.97
N GLY A 531 -4.23 -9.20 -9.86
CA GLY A 531 -5.33 -10.15 -9.74
C GLY A 531 -6.55 -9.73 -10.60
N VAL A 532 -7.17 -10.68 -11.29
CA VAL A 532 -8.46 -10.55 -11.99
C VAL A 532 -9.38 -11.63 -11.45
N TYR A 533 -10.53 -11.23 -10.92
CA TYR A 533 -11.46 -12.15 -10.27
C TYR A 533 -12.68 -12.40 -11.16
N SER A 534 -13.00 -13.66 -11.40
CA SER A 534 -14.03 -14.06 -12.35
C SER A 534 -15.01 -15.10 -11.80
N THR A 535 -16.24 -15.07 -12.32
CA THR A 535 -17.32 -16.02 -12.01
C THR A 535 -17.97 -16.54 -13.29
N GLY A 536 -18.43 -17.80 -13.24
CA GLY A 536 -19.20 -18.40 -14.34
C GLY A 536 -20.68 -18.00 -14.38
N ARG A 537 -21.12 -17.14 -13.46
CA ARG A 537 -22.50 -16.63 -13.34
C ARG A 537 -22.52 -15.12 -13.37
#